data_AF-A0A7S7RAG2-F1
#
_entry.id   AF-A0A7S7RAG2-F1
#
_cell.length_a   1.000
_cell.length_b   1.000
_cell.length_c   1.000
_cell.angle_alpha   90.00
_cell.angle_beta   90.00
_cell.angle_gamma   90.00
#
_symmetry.space_group_name_H-M   'P 1'
#
loop_
_entity.id
_entity.type
_entity.pdbx_description
1 polymer ?
#
loop_
_entity_poly.entity_id
_entity_poly.type
_entity_poly.pdbx_seq_one_letter_code
_entity_poly.pdbx_strand_id
1 'polypeptide(L)' 'MNTSGYSQSLLAQYRLAWEYYLSNCELHGIDCKITFGQFVTYITAEQMEKMLQQVGA' A
#
# COMPACT_ATOMS: atom_id res chain seq x y z
N MET A 1 -2.56 18.12 -3.28
CA MET A 1 -1.56 17.05 -3.08
C MET A 1 -0.90 16.79 -4.42
N ASN A 2 0.41 17.04 -4.52
CA ASN A 2 1.17 17.04 -5.76
C ASN A 2 1.64 15.61 -6.04
N THR A 3 1.01 14.89 -6.97
CA THR A 3 1.35 13.51 -7.35
C THR A 3 2.58 13.42 -8.27
N SER A 4 3.25 14.55 -8.51
CA SER A 4 4.26 14.77 -9.55
C SER A 4 5.66 14.23 -9.25
N GLY A 5 5.83 13.31 -8.29
CA GLY A 5 7.15 12.87 -7.79
C GLY A 5 7.46 11.38 -7.84
N TYR A 6 6.49 10.51 -8.14
CA TYR A 6 6.71 9.06 -8.14
C TYR A 6 7.06 8.57 -9.54
N SER A 7 8.15 7.80 -9.68
CA SER A 7 8.36 7.00 -10.88
C SER A 7 7.18 6.04 -11.06
N GLN A 8 6.82 5.72 -12.32
CA GLN A 8 5.73 4.78 -12.59
C GLN A 8 5.91 3.43 -11.85
N SER A 9 7.16 3.00 -11.64
CA SER A 9 7.50 1.81 -10.87
C SER A 9 7.18 1.92 -9.38
N LEU A 10 7.42 3.08 -8.76
CA LEU A 10 7.18 3.29 -7.33
C LEU A 10 5.68 3.45 -7.04
N LEU A 11 4.94 4.12 -7.92
CA LEU A 11 3.48 4.18 -7.80
C LEU A 11 2.83 2.78 -7.93
N ALA A 12 3.36 1.92 -8.81
CA ALA A 12 2.89 0.53 -8.93
C ALA A 12 3.14 -0.26 -7.64
N GLN A 13 4.30 -0.09 -7.00
CA GLN A 13 4.60 -0.71 -5.70
C GLN A 13 3.64 -0.27 -4.60
N TYR A 14 3.34 1.03 -4.49
CA TYR A 14 2.35 1.52 -3.53
C TYR A 14 0.95 0.95 -3.79
N ARG A 15 0.54 0.81 -5.05
CA ARG A 15 -0.75 0.21 -5.40
C ARG A 15 -0.82 -1.26 -4.98
N LEU A 16 0.22 -2.05 -5.27
CA LEU A 16 0.27 -3.46 -4.84
C LEU A 16 0.23 -3.60 -3.32
N ALA A 17 1.01 -2.80 -2.60
CA ALA A 17 1.00 -2.82 -1.13
C ALA A 17 -0.37 -2.38 -0.56
N TRP A 18 -1.04 -1.44 -1.21
CA TRP A 18 -2.39 -1.01 -0.85
C TRP A 18 -3.43 -2.12 -1.04
N GLU A 19 -3.40 -2.81 -2.18
CA GLU A 19 -4.29 -3.94 -2.45
C GLU A 19 -4.08 -5.08 -1.45
N TYR A 20 -2.83 -5.37 -1.10
CA TYR A 20 -2.50 -6.34 -0.04
C TYR A 20 -3.05 -5.92 1.31
N TYR A 21 -2.87 -4.65 1.69
CA TYR A 21 -3.41 -4.11 2.94
C TYR A 21 -4.94 -4.20 2.99
N LEU A 22 -5.64 -3.83 1.91
CA LEU A 22 -7.10 -3.96 1.82
C LEU A 22 -7.56 -5.43 1.92
N SER A 23 -6.88 -6.33 1.23
CA SER A 23 -7.18 -7.77 1.28
C SER A 23 -7.03 -8.33 2.70
N ASN A 24 -5.99 -7.91 3.42
CA ASN A 24 -5.82 -8.27 4.83
C ASN A 24 -6.91 -7.68 5.73
N CYS A 25 -7.31 -6.42 5.49
CA CYS A 25 -8.42 -5.82 6.22
C CYS A 25 -9.70 -6.64 6.01
N GLU A 26 -10.03 -7.02 4.77
CA GLU A 26 -11.19 -7.85 4.44
C GLU A 26 -11.11 -9.23 5.10
N LEU A 27 -9.96 -9.91 4.99
CA LEU A 27 -9.72 -11.24 5.57
C LEU A 27 -9.97 -11.27 7.08
N HIS A 28 -9.63 -10.19 7.78
CA HIS A 28 -9.80 -10.08 9.22
C HIS A 28 -11.08 -9.33 9.65
N GLY A 29 -11.97 -8.97 8.71
CA GLY A 29 -13.21 -8.24 9.00
C GLY A 29 -12.97 -6.82 9.55
N ILE A 30 -11.83 -6.22 9.25
CA ILE A 30 -11.45 -4.87 9.66
C ILE A 30 -11.97 -3.88 8.62
N ASP A 31 -12.77 -2.92 9.05
CA ASP A 31 -13.21 -1.81 8.22
C ASP A 31 -12.04 -0.85 7.95
N CYS A 32 -11.67 -0.70 6.68
CA CYS A 32 -10.54 0.11 6.27
C CYS A 32 -10.92 1.59 6.14
N LYS A 33 -10.57 2.40 7.15
CA LYS A 33 -10.99 3.81 7.25
C LYS A 33 -10.04 4.84 6.63
N ILE A 34 -8.92 4.39 6.07
CA ILE A 34 -7.92 5.28 5.48
C ILE A 34 -8.02 5.28 3.95
N THR A 35 -7.69 6.41 3.34
CA THR A 35 -7.59 6.52 1.89
C THR A 35 -6.21 6.08 1.39
N PHE A 36 -6.09 5.77 0.09
CA PHE A 36 -4.80 5.48 -0.54
C PHE A 36 -3.75 6.58 -0.30
N GLY A 37 -4.15 7.85 -0.36
CA GLY A 37 -3.24 8.96 -0.08
C GLY A 37 -2.71 8.96 1.35
N GLN A 38 -3.58 8.69 2.33
CA GLN A 38 -3.18 8.55 3.73
C GLN A 38 -2.28 7.32 3.94
N PHE A 39 -2.58 6.20 3.29
CA PHE A 39 -1.74 5.02 3.30
C PHE A 39 -0.32 5.32 2.81
N VAL A 40 -0.18 5.98 1.66
CA VAL A 40 1.13 6.40 1.11
C VAL A 40 1.89 7.30 2.09
N THR A 41 1.20 8.15 2.86
CA THR A 41 1.85 9.00 3.86
C THR A 41 2.26 8.27 5.15
N TYR A 42 1.61 7.16 5.47
CA TYR A 42 1.83 6.43 6.73
C TYR A 42 2.76 5.22 6.57
N ILE A 43 2.74 4.58 5.41
CA ILE A 43 3.53 3.38 5.18
C ILE A 43 5.02 3.72 5.06
N THR A 44 5.84 3.00 5.82
CA THR A 44 7.29 3.12 5.71
C THR A 44 7.82 2.25 4.57
N ALA A 45 9.03 2.55 4.07
CA ALA A 45 9.67 1.73 3.04
C ALA A 45 9.83 0.26 3.46
N GLU A 46 10.22 0.00 4.72
CA GLU A 46 10.37 -1.36 5.26
C GLU A 46 9.02 -2.12 5.31
N GLN A 47 7.94 -1.44 5.70
CA GLN A 47 6.60 -2.04 5.70
C GLN A 47 6.15 -2.36 4.28
N MET A 48 6.41 -1.45 3.33
CA MET A 48 6.09 -1.67 1.93
C MET A 48 6.86 -2.87 1.37
N GLU A 49 8.17 -2.98 1.63
CA GLU A 49 8.98 -4.13 1.21
C GLU A 49 8.44 -5.45 1.76
N LYS A 50 8.09 -5.49 3.05
CA LYS A 50 7.50 -6.68 3.68
C LYS A 50 6.16 -7.07 3.05
N MET A 51 5.29 -6.09 2.74
CA MET A 51 4.02 -6.37 2.06
C MET A 51 4.26 -6.91 0.65
N LEU A 52 5.17 -6.31 -0.12
CA LEU A 52 5.46 -6.73 -1.50
C LEU A 52 6.07 -8.14 -1.55
N GLN A 53 6.87 -8.53 -0.56
CA GLN A 53 7.37 -9.91 -0.46
C GLN A 53 6.25 -10.94 -0.27
N GLN A 54 5.14 -10.56 0.37
CA GLN A 54 3.98 -11.45 0.58
C GLN A 54 3.08 -11.57 -0.66
N VAL A 55 3.11 -10.58 -1.56
CA VAL A 55 2.32 -10.59 -2.81
C VAL A 55 2.95 -11.46 -3.89
N GLY A 56 4.27 -11.66 -3.84
CA GLY A 56 5.03 -12.43 -4.85
C GLY A 56 5.36 -13.88 -4.48
N ALA A 57 4.83 -14.39 -3.36
CA ALA A 57 4.97 -15.79 -2.90
C ALA A 57 3.72 -16.60 -3.22
#